data_AF-A0A2D9WQS3-F1
#
_entry.id   AF-A0A2D9WQS3-F1
#
_cell.length_a   1.000
_cell.length_b   1.000
_cell.length_c   1.000
_cell.angle_alpha   90.00
_cell.angle_beta   90.00
_cell.angle_gamma   90.00
#
_symmetry.space_group_name_H-M   'P 1'
#
loop_
_entity.id
_entity.type
_entity.pdbx_description
1 polymer ?
#
loop_
_entity_poly.entity_id
_entity_poly.type
_entity_poly.pdbx_seq_one_letter_code
_entity_poly.pdbx_strand_id
1 'polypeptide(L)'
;MSELIELRESKTIGEVLDFLYNNELFSLPSALVNLASQLQKHEEEDESEEEKEELSYQVKCLKAMREVSYSEVIALVKYINGHTPFRTKHSVKGEQYENVLVVFGRGWNQYNFGQMLEWENSGIPADKESAYERSRNLFYVTCSRPTTNLALLFTQELSEDALTTLNTWFAGNVTEM
;
A
#
# COMPACT_ATOMS: atom_id res chain seq x y z
N MET A 1 4.52 23.53 -21.90
CA MET A 1 3.58 22.60 -21.23
C MET A 1 3.50 21.24 -21.94
N SER A 2 3.36 21.18 -23.27
CA SER A 2 3.32 19.91 -24.02
C SER A 2 4.57 19.05 -23.86
N GLU A 3 5.75 19.68 -23.91
CA GLU A 3 7.05 19.01 -23.75
C GLU A 3 7.22 18.35 -22.37
N LEU A 4 6.75 19.00 -21.29
CA LEU A 4 6.78 18.39 -19.95
C LEU A 4 5.86 17.17 -19.85
N ILE A 5 4.74 17.14 -20.58
CA ILE A 5 3.84 15.98 -20.61
C ILE A 5 4.53 14.80 -21.27
N GLU A 6 5.18 15.01 -22.42
CA GLU A 6 5.93 13.96 -23.14
C GLU A 6 7.13 13.44 -22.31
N LEU A 7 7.85 14.32 -21.62
CA LEU A 7 8.96 13.91 -20.75
C LEU A 7 8.47 13.04 -19.58
N ARG A 8 7.34 13.40 -18.97
CA ARG A 8 6.77 12.64 -17.85
C ARG A 8 6.33 11.22 -18.22
N GLU A 9 6.06 10.96 -19.50
CA GLU A 9 5.66 9.63 -19.98
C GLU A 9 6.86 8.75 -20.39
N SER A 10 7.96 9.35 -20.85
CA SER A 10 9.06 8.63 -21.50
C SER A 10 10.38 8.65 -20.75
N LYS A 11 10.59 9.60 -19.84
CA LYS A 11 11.88 9.86 -19.19
C LYS A 11 11.95 9.43 -17.73
N THR A 12 13.16 9.50 -17.17
CA THR A 12 13.40 9.20 -15.76
C THR A 12 13.07 10.37 -14.83
N ILE A 13 13.03 10.11 -13.53
CA ILE A 13 12.86 11.14 -12.50
C ILE A 13 13.98 12.19 -12.61
N GLY A 14 15.23 11.77 -12.82
CA GLY A 14 16.36 12.68 -12.96
C GLY A 14 16.20 13.64 -14.13
N GLU A 15 15.89 13.13 -15.33
CA GLU A 15 15.74 13.95 -16.53
C GLU A 15 14.58 14.96 -16.41
N VAL A 16 13.47 14.57 -15.79
CA VAL A 16 12.33 15.48 -15.55
C VAL A 16 12.71 16.55 -14.53
N LEU A 17 13.42 16.19 -13.45
CA LEU A 17 13.88 17.16 -12.46
C LEU A 17 14.87 18.16 -13.06
N ASP A 18 15.80 17.70 -13.90
CA ASP A 18 16.79 18.56 -14.55
C ASP A 18 16.10 19.51 -15.55
N PHE A 19 15.11 19.03 -16.30
CA PHE A 19 14.29 19.88 -17.16
C PHE A 19 13.55 20.96 -16.36
N LEU A 20 12.96 20.60 -15.21
CA LEU A 20 12.27 21.56 -14.35
C LEU A 20 13.23 22.62 -13.76
N TYR A 21 14.45 22.20 -13.40
CA TYR A 21 15.48 23.07 -12.86
C TYR A 21 16.02 24.03 -13.93
N ASN A 22 16.35 23.53 -15.12
CA ASN A 22 16.90 24.32 -16.22
C ASN A 22 15.91 25.37 -16.76
N ASN A 23 14.60 25.14 -16.59
CA ASN A 23 13.56 26.08 -16.99
C ASN A 23 13.11 27.01 -15.84
N GLU A 24 13.80 27.02 -14.70
CA GLU A 24 13.50 27.83 -13.50
C GLU A 24 12.05 27.69 -13.00
N LEU A 25 11.40 26.55 -13.26
CA LEU A 25 10.00 26.34 -12.91
C LEU A 25 9.80 26.16 -11.40
N PHE A 26 10.84 25.70 -10.70
CA PHE A 26 10.84 25.49 -9.25
C PHE A 26 12.24 25.70 -8.64
N SER A 27 12.28 26.26 -7.43
CA SER A 27 13.50 26.29 -6.63
C SER A 27 13.69 24.95 -5.91
N LEU A 28 14.83 24.29 -6.13
CA LEU A 28 15.19 23.09 -5.40
C LEU A 28 15.57 23.43 -3.94
N PRO A 29 15.11 22.64 -2.95
CA PRO A 29 15.60 22.73 -1.58
C PRO A 29 17.13 22.59 -1.52
N SER A 30 17.78 23.37 -0.66
CA SER A 30 19.24 23.38 -0.51
C SER A 30 19.81 22.00 -0.16
N ALA A 31 19.07 21.17 0.57
CA ALA A 31 19.47 19.79 0.88
C ALA A 31 19.60 18.92 -0.38
N LEU A 32 18.69 19.06 -1.34
CA LEU A 32 18.75 18.31 -2.61
C LEU A 32 19.87 18.83 -3.51
N VAL A 33 20.10 20.14 -3.53
CA VAL A 33 21.22 20.74 -4.26
C VAL A 33 22.55 20.20 -3.72
N ASN A 34 22.73 20.18 -2.40
CA ASN A 34 23.94 19.65 -1.77
C ASN A 34 24.17 18.18 -2.10
N LEU A 35 23.12 17.35 -2.04
CA LEU A 35 23.20 15.92 -2.38
C LEU A 35 23.50 15.71 -3.87
N ALA A 36 22.90 16.51 -4.76
CA ALA A 36 23.18 16.45 -6.19
C ALA A 36 24.63 16.86 -6.51
N SER A 37 25.15 17.90 -5.84
CA SER A 37 26.56 18.30 -5.97
C SER A 37 27.53 17.25 -5.44
N GLN A 38 27.17 16.52 -4.38
CA GLN A 38 27.98 15.38 -3.91
C GLN A 38 27.98 14.25 -4.94
N LEU A 39 26.82 13.91 -5.49
CA LEU A 39 26.68 12.88 -6.51
C LEU A 39 27.49 13.23 -7.77
N GLN A 40 27.45 14.48 -8.23
CA GLN A 40 28.18 14.93 -9.41
C GLN A 40 29.70 14.86 -9.22
N LYS A 41 30.22 15.28 -8.05
CA LYS A 41 31.66 15.18 -7.73
C LYS A 41 32.16 13.73 -7.82
N HIS A 42 31.41 12.79 -7.26
CA HIS A 42 31.73 11.36 -7.32
C HIS A 42 31.51 10.73 -8.71
N GLU A 43 30.81 11.39 -9.63
CA GLU A 43 30.68 10.93 -11.02
C GLU A 43 31.78 11.50 -11.93
N GLU A 44 32.35 12.67 -11.58
CA GLU A 44 33.46 13.31 -12.28
C GLU A 44 34.84 12.80 -11.83
N GLU A 45 34.96 12.41 -10.56
CA GLU A 45 36.10 11.66 -10.06
C GLU A 45 35.90 10.20 -10.48
N ASP A 46 36.74 9.71 -11.41
CA ASP A 46 36.77 8.33 -11.92
C ASP A 46 37.24 7.37 -10.79
N GLU A 47 36.48 7.33 -9.70
CA GLU A 47 36.83 6.69 -8.44
C GLU A 47 36.72 5.17 -8.53
N SER A 48 37.64 4.52 -7.82
CA SER A 48 37.74 3.07 -7.71
C SER A 48 36.44 2.47 -7.14
N GLU A 49 36.17 1.18 -7.39
CA GLU A 49 34.95 0.53 -6.88
C GLU A 49 34.82 0.60 -5.34
N GLU A 50 35.94 0.78 -4.63
CA GLU A 50 36.00 0.89 -3.16
C GLU A 50 35.47 2.25 -2.63
N GLU A 51 35.69 3.36 -3.34
CA GLU A 51 35.23 4.71 -2.94
C GLU A 51 33.74 4.93 -3.25
N LYS A 52 33.21 4.25 -4.29
CA LYS A 52 31.75 4.19 -4.57
C LYS A 52 30.98 3.53 -3.42
N GLU A 53 31.64 2.66 -2.66
CA GLU A 53 31.06 2.02 -1.49
C GLU A 53 30.97 2.96 -0.27
N GLU A 54 31.82 4.00 -0.20
CA GLU A 54 31.85 5.02 0.86
C GLU A 54 30.78 6.11 0.72
N LEU A 55 30.02 6.12 -0.37
CA LEU A 55 28.90 7.03 -0.55
C LEU A 55 27.87 6.88 0.58
N SER A 56 27.48 8.02 1.17
CA SER A 56 26.35 8.08 2.10
C SER A 56 25.13 7.41 1.49
N TYR A 57 24.40 6.62 2.29
CA TYR A 57 23.16 5.95 1.89
C TYR A 57 22.19 6.89 1.15
N GLN A 58 22.16 8.16 1.55
CA GLN A 58 21.32 9.19 0.93
C GLN A 58 21.70 9.48 -0.52
N VAL A 59 23.00 9.50 -0.84
CA VAL A 59 23.50 9.75 -2.21
C VAL A 59 23.22 8.53 -3.09
N LYS A 60 23.46 7.31 -2.58
CA LYS A 60 23.11 6.06 -3.28
C LYS A 60 21.61 6.00 -3.59
N CYS A 61 20.77 6.35 -2.61
CA CYS A 61 19.32 6.40 -2.76
C CYS A 61 18.90 7.46 -3.81
N LEU A 62 19.50 8.65 -3.78
CA LEU A 62 19.23 9.70 -4.76
C LEU A 62 19.59 9.25 -6.18
N LYS A 63 20.74 8.59 -6.37
CA LYS A 63 21.15 8.04 -7.66
C LYS A 63 20.13 7.05 -8.19
N ALA A 64 19.81 6.02 -7.39
CA ALA A 64 18.83 5.00 -7.75
C ALA A 64 17.46 5.62 -8.05
N MET A 65 17.02 6.60 -7.26
CA MET A 65 15.74 7.29 -7.49
C MET A 65 15.73 8.06 -8.82
N ARG A 66 16.83 8.73 -9.18
CA ARG A 66 16.93 9.50 -10.44
C ARG A 66 16.86 8.60 -11.68
N GLU A 67 17.22 7.33 -11.57
CA GLU A 67 17.15 6.34 -12.65
C GLU A 67 15.74 5.74 -12.85
N VAL A 68 14.83 5.88 -11.88
CA VAL A 68 13.46 5.37 -11.98
C VAL A 68 12.68 6.12 -13.06
N SER A 69 11.85 5.40 -13.83
CA SER A 69 10.94 6.03 -14.80
C SER A 69 9.95 6.97 -14.11
N TYR A 70 9.72 8.16 -14.67
CA TYR A 70 8.73 9.10 -14.11
C TYR A 70 7.30 8.54 -14.15
N SER A 71 7.04 7.56 -15.02
CA SER A 71 5.75 6.85 -15.06
C SER A 71 5.38 6.18 -13.74
N GLU A 72 6.37 5.72 -12.95
CA GLU A 72 6.16 5.17 -11.60
C GLU A 72 5.65 6.23 -10.62
N VAL A 73 6.12 7.48 -10.74
CA VAL A 73 5.62 8.60 -9.93
C VAL A 73 4.16 8.90 -10.32
N ILE A 74 3.82 8.85 -11.60
CA ILE A 74 2.44 9.01 -12.07
C ILE A 74 1.56 7.90 -11.49
N ALA A 75 2.02 6.65 -11.53
CA ALA A 75 1.31 5.50 -10.97
C ALA A 75 1.13 5.64 -9.45
N LEU A 76 2.17 6.06 -8.72
CA LEU A 76 2.12 6.34 -7.29
C LEU A 76 1.11 7.44 -6.95
N VAL A 77 1.10 8.54 -7.71
CA VAL A 77 0.13 9.63 -7.52
C VAL A 77 -1.30 9.16 -7.80
N LYS A 78 -1.51 8.35 -8.84
CA LYS A 78 -2.82 7.72 -9.12
C LYS A 78 -3.25 6.83 -7.95
N TYR A 79 -2.33 6.06 -7.39
CA TYR A 79 -2.59 5.21 -6.22
C TYR A 79 -2.97 6.02 -4.98
N ILE A 80 -2.17 7.03 -4.63
CA ILE A 80 -2.41 7.91 -3.47
C ILE A 80 -3.75 8.63 -3.61
N ASN A 81 -4.07 9.13 -4.80
CA ASN A 81 -5.31 9.87 -5.06
C ASN A 81 -6.54 8.98 -5.30
N GLY A 82 -6.44 7.67 -5.05
CA GLY A 82 -7.59 6.76 -5.14
C GLY A 82 -8.07 6.46 -6.56
N HIS A 83 -7.26 6.72 -7.58
CA HIS A 83 -7.54 6.34 -8.97
C HIS A 83 -7.12 4.89 -9.28
N THR A 84 -6.71 4.12 -8.26
CA THR A 84 -6.42 2.69 -8.37
C THR A 84 -7.37 1.86 -7.50
N PRO A 85 -7.77 0.66 -7.94
CA PRO A 85 -8.69 -0.21 -7.19
C PRO A 85 -8.09 -0.84 -5.92
N PHE A 86 -6.80 -0.62 -5.64
CA PHE A 86 -6.10 -1.15 -4.47
C PHE A 86 -5.81 -0.02 -3.48
N ARG A 87 -6.18 -0.19 -2.20
CA ARG A 87 -5.82 0.75 -1.13
C ARG A 87 -5.52 -0.01 0.17
N THR A 88 -4.41 0.30 0.83
CA THR A 88 -4.08 -0.29 2.13
C THR A 88 -4.68 0.50 3.30
N LYS A 89 -4.91 -0.25 4.38
CA LYS A 89 -5.91 -0.11 5.45
C LYS A 89 -5.86 1.12 6.36
N HIS A 90 -4.98 2.11 6.15
CA HIS A 90 -4.73 3.16 7.15
C HIS A 90 -5.54 4.47 6.99
N SER A 91 -6.20 4.71 5.86
CA SER A 91 -6.99 5.95 5.63
C SER A 91 -8.50 5.72 5.38
N VAL A 92 -9.02 4.50 5.59
CA VAL A 92 -10.39 4.12 5.17
C VAL A 92 -11.46 4.24 6.25
N LYS A 93 -11.24 5.00 7.34
CA LYS A 93 -12.28 5.24 8.34
C LYS A 93 -13.22 6.35 7.86
N GLY A 94 -14.32 5.98 7.20
CA GLY A 94 -15.36 6.90 6.71
C GLY A 94 -15.68 6.77 5.23
N GLU A 95 -14.81 6.15 4.44
CA GLU A 95 -15.06 5.93 3.02
C GLU A 95 -15.88 4.65 2.77
N GLN A 96 -16.67 4.68 1.71
CA GLN A 96 -17.47 3.57 1.17
C GLN A 96 -17.06 3.32 -0.29
N TYR A 97 -17.20 2.08 -0.76
CA TYR A 97 -16.82 1.67 -2.12
C TYR A 97 -17.94 0.83 -2.75
N GLU A 98 -18.07 0.87 -4.07
CA GLU A 98 -19.13 0.14 -4.79
C GLU A 98 -18.99 -1.38 -4.65
N ASN A 99 -17.79 -1.89 -4.89
CA ASN A 99 -17.46 -3.31 -4.85
C ASN A 99 -16.27 -3.51 -3.91
N VAL A 100 -16.39 -4.39 -2.92
CA VAL A 100 -15.34 -4.66 -1.93
C VAL A 100 -15.04 -6.16 -1.87
N LEU A 101 -13.78 -6.52 -2.08
CA LEU A 101 -13.23 -7.83 -1.77
C LEU A 101 -12.41 -7.73 -0.48
N VAL A 102 -12.77 -8.51 0.54
CA VAL A 102 -12.01 -8.61 1.78
C VAL A 102 -11.31 -9.95 1.81
N VAL A 103 -9.98 -9.94 1.91
CA VAL A 103 -9.16 -11.14 2.01
C VAL A 103 -8.70 -11.33 3.45
N PHE A 104 -9.15 -12.42 4.08
CA PHE A 104 -8.76 -12.85 5.42
C PHE A 104 -7.66 -13.91 5.33
N GLY A 105 -6.42 -13.50 5.59
CA GLY A 105 -5.26 -14.39 5.67
C GLY A 105 -4.61 -14.43 7.05
N ARG A 106 -3.62 -15.33 7.21
CA ARG A 106 -2.75 -15.37 8.39
C ARG A 106 -1.55 -14.46 8.16
N GLY A 107 -1.28 -13.57 9.11
CA GLY A 107 -0.16 -12.63 9.01
C GLY A 107 -0.17 -11.50 10.05
N TRP A 108 -1.32 -11.28 10.72
CA TRP A 108 -1.45 -10.33 11.81
C TRP A 108 -1.88 -11.06 13.09
N ASN A 109 -0.94 -11.27 14.02
CA ASN A 109 -1.15 -12.05 15.25
C ASN A 109 -2.21 -11.50 16.20
N GLN A 110 -2.74 -10.31 15.95
CA GLN A 110 -3.76 -9.67 16.80
C GLN A 110 -5.19 -10.04 16.44
N TYR A 111 -5.44 -10.65 15.28
CA TYR A 111 -6.79 -10.94 14.78
C TYR A 111 -6.91 -12.38 14.34
N ASN A 112 -7.99 -13.05 14.77
CA ASN A 112 -8.32 -14.40 14.33
C ASN A 112 -9.81 -14.45 13.97
N PHE A 113 -10.10 -14.30 12.68
CA PHE A 113 -11.48 -14.23 12.19
C PHE A 113 -12.18 -15.59 12.19
N GLY A 114 -11.46 -16.69 11.94
CA GLY A 114 -12.04 -18.03 11.99
C GLY A 114 -12.54 -18.35 13.40
N GLN A 115 -11.68 -18.13 14.39
CA GLN A 115 -12.03 -18.32 15.80
C GLN A 115 -13.11 -17.35 16.29
N MET A 116 -13.13 -16.11 15.79
CA MET A 116 -14.21 -15.17 16.08
C MET A 116 -15.56 -15.68 15.57
N LEU A 117 -15.62 -16.23 14.35
CA LEU A 117 -16.83 -16.82 13.77
C LEU A 117 -17.28 -18.09 14.51
N GLU A 118 -16.33 -18.90 14.98
CA GLU A 118 -16.59 -20.07 15.83
C GLU A 118 -17.26 -19.70 17.13
N TRP A 119 -16.69 -18.72 17.84
CA TRP A 119 -17.19 -18.29 19.15
C TRP A 119 -18.56 -17.62 19.07
N GLU A 120 -18.92 -17.07 17.92
CA GLU A 120 -20.27 -16.56 17.70
C GLU A 120 -21.32 -17.66 17.85
N ASN A 121 -21.04 -18.87 17.34
CA ASN A 121 -21.96 -20.01 17.41
C ASN A 121 -21.79 -20.81 18.72
N SER A 122 -20.54 -21.08 19.10
CA SER A 122 -20.20 -22.01 20.20
C SER A 122 -20.12 -21.35 21.58
N GLY A 123 -20.11 -20.02 21.64
CA GLY A 123 -19.98 -19.22 22.85
C GLY A 123 -18.58 -18.64 23.03
N ILE A 124 -18.53 -17.41 23.58
CA ILE A 124 -17.30 -16.64 23.75
C ILE A 124 -16.64 -17.02 25.09
N PRO A 125 -15.37 -17.48 25.11
CA PRO A 125 -14.65 -17.73 26.37
C PRO A 125 -14.42 -16.44 27.16
N ALA A 126 -14.60 -16.49 28.48
CA ALA A 126 -14.51 -15.31 29.34
C ALA A 126 -13.13 -14.62 29.31
N ASP A 127 -12.05 -15.37 29.10
CA ASP A 127 -10.69 -14.83 28.99
C ASP A 127 -10.35 -14.29 27.57
N LYS A 128 -11.26 -14.46 26.60
CA LYS A 128 -11.06 -14.11 25.18
C LYS A 128 -11.98 -13.00 24.67
N GLU A 129 -12.83 -12.43 25.51
CA GLU A 129 -13.80 -11.39 25.13
C GLU A 129 -13.13 -10.21 24.37
N SER A 130 -12.02 -9.68 24.89
CA SER A 130 -11.28 -8.59 24.23
C SER A 130 -10.70 -8.96 22.85
N ALA A 131 -10.34 -10.23 22.62
CA ALA A 131 -9.82 -10.69 21.33
C ALA A 131 -10.96 -10.90 20.32
N TYR A 132 -12.08 -11.44 20.80
CA TYR A 132 -13.32 -11.56 20.05
C TYR A 132 -13.82 -10.17 19.61
N GLU A 133 -13.96 -9.22 20.53
CA GLU A 133 -14.48 -7.88 20.22
C GLU A 133 -13.61 -7.13 19.21
N ARG A 134 -12.28 -7.20 19.34
CA ARG A 134 -11.36 -6.58 18.37
C ARG A 134 -11.54 -7.17 16.97
N SER A 135 -11.63 -8.48 16.86
CA SER A 135 -11.82 -9.17 15.58
C SER A 135 -13.20 -8.89 14.99
N ARG A 136 -14.25 -8.93 15.82
CA ARG A 136 -15.64 -8.61 15.45
C ARG A 136 -15.77 -7.17 14.96
N ASN A 137 -15.23 -6.21 15.69
CA ASN A 137 -15.32 -4.79 15.33
C ASN A 137 -14.62 -4.53 13.99
N LEU A 138 -13.46 -5.15 13.75
CA LEU A 138 -12.76 -5.03 12.48
C LEU A 138 -13.54 -5.71 11.33
N PHE A 139 -14.11 -6.89 11.58
CA PHE A 139 -14.96 -7.60 10.63
C PHE A 139 -16.19 -6.77 10.24
N TYR A 140 -16.86 -6.17 11.22
CA TYR A 140 -17.99 -5.26 11.01
C TYR A 140 -17.58 -4.04 10.18
N VAL A 141 -16.44 -3.42 10.49
CA VAL A 141 -15.93 -2.27 9.73
C VAL A 141 -15.68 -2.65 8.28
N THR A 142 -15.12 -3.84 7.99
CA THR A 142 -14.86 -4.29 6.62
C THR A 142 -16.14 -4.63 5.86
N CYS A 143 -17.11 -5.28 6.52
CA CYS A 143 -18.38 -5.66 5.90
C CYS A 143 -19.33 -4.46 5.68
N SER A 144 -19.10 -3.32 6.34
CA SER A 144 -19.89 -2.09 6.20
C SER A 144 -19.34 -1.08 5.18
N ARG A 145 -18.19 -1.37 4.54
CA ARG A 145 -17.65 -0.56 3.44
C ARG A 145 -18.38 -0.65 2.09
N PRO A 146 -18.88 -1.81 1.64
CA PRO A 146 -19.48 -1.94 0.31
C PRO A 146 -20.83 -1.22 0.26
N THR A 147 -21.10 -0.53 -0.84
CA THR A 147 -22.44 0.02 -1.14
C THR A 147 -23.27 -0.90 -2.04
N THR A 148 -22.61 -1.76 -2.83
CA THR A 148 -23.29 -2.65 -3.79
C THR A 148 -22.90 -4.11 -3.57
N ASN A 149 -21.64 -4.49 -3.79
CA ASN A 149 -21.21 -5.89 -3.73
C ASN A 149 -20.11 -6.13 -2.69
N LEU A 150 -20.25 -7.22 -1.93
CA LEU A 150 -19.28 -7.70 -0.95
C LEU A 150 -18.85 -9.13 -1.30
N ALA A 151 -17.54 -9.35 -1.37
CA ALA A 151 -16.96 -10.69 -1.41
C ALA A 151 -16.02 -10.87 -0.21
N LEU A 152 -16.17 -11.97 0.52
CA LEU A 152 -15.29 -12.35 1.62
C LEU A 152 -14.50 -13.60 1.21
N LEU A 153 -13.18 -13.48 1.15
CA LEU A 153 -12.28 -14.58 0.84
C LEU A 153 -11.48 -14.96 2.08
N PHE A 154 -11.69 -16.16 2.58
CA PHE A 154 -10.86 -16.73 3.65
C PHE A 154 -9.80 -17.63 3.04
N THR A 155 -8.53 -17.35 3.29
CA THR A 155 -7.41 -18.16 2.77
C THR A 155 -6.97 -19.24 3.77
N GLN A 156 -7.83 -19.56 4.74
CA GLN A 156 -7.59 -20.54 5.78
C GLN A 156 -8.82 -21.44 5.90
N GLU A 157 -8.60 -22.70 6.29
CA GLU A 157 -9.69 -23.59 6.64
C GLU A 157 -10.49 -23.00 7.81
N LEU A 158 -11.81 -23.00 7.64
CA LEU A 158 -12.78 -22.62 8.66
C LEU A 158 -13.42 -23.89 9.21
N SER A 159 -13.73 -23.90 10.50
CA SER A 159 -14.50 -24.99 11.09
C SER A 159 -15.98 -24.92 10.68
N GLU A 160 -16.70 -26.01 10.90
CA GLU A 160 -18.14 -26.11 10.64
C GLU A 160 -18.96 -25.05 11.38
N ASP A 161 -18.56 -24.71 12.61
CA ASP A 161 -19.20 -23.65 13.41
C ASP A 161 -19.02 -22.27 12.75
N ALA A 162 -17.80 -21.96 12.30
CA ALA A 162 -17.54 -20.70 11.59
C ALA A 162 -18.32 -20.61 10.27
N LEU A 163 -18.39 -21.71 9.52
CA LEU A 163 -19.16 -21.79 8.27
C LEU A 163 -20.66 -21.64 8.53
N THR A 164 -21.18 -22.20 9.63
CA THR A 164 -22.58 -22.06 10.04
C THR A 164 -22.90 -20.59 10.37
N THR A 165 -22.02 -19.90 11.10
CA THR A 165 -22.13 -18.46 11.36
C THR A 165 -22.16 -17.66 10.05
N LEU A 166 -21.24 -17.93 9.12
CA LEU A 166 -21.18 -17.23 7.83
C LEU A 166 -22.44 -17.48 6.97
N ASN A 167 -22.91 -18.73 6.90
CA ASN A 167 -24.12 -19.07 6.17
C ASN A 167 -25.35 -18.37 6.76
N THR A 168 -25.41 -18.24 8.08
CA THR A 168 -26.48 -17.51 8.78
C THR A 168 -26.43 -16.02 8.47
N TRP A 169 -25.24 -15.40 8.52
CA TRP A 169 -25.07 -13.97 8.31
C TRP A 169 -25.23 -13.54 6.84
N PHE A 170 -24.81 -14.37 5.89
CA PHE A 170 -24.79 -14.05 4.46
C PHE A 170 -25.85 -14.83 3.66
N ALA A 171 -26.87 -15.36 4.35
CA ALA A 171 -28.04 -16.04 3.78
C ALA A 171 -27.68 -17.17 2.79
N GLY A 172 -26.68 -17.98 3.14
CA GLY A 172 -26.29 -19.15 2.35
C GLY A 172 -25.43 -18.88 1.11
N ASN A 173 -24.96 -17.64 0.89
CA ASN A 173 -24.04 -17.31 -0.20
C ASN A 173 -22.58 -17.63 0.15
N VAL A 174 -22.33 -18.79 0.75
CA VAL A 174 -20.98 -19.28 1.08
C VAL A 174 -20.66 -20.41 0.12
N THR A 175 -19.54 -20.30 -0.58
CA THR A 175 -19.05 -21.36 -1.48
C THR A 175 -17.65 -21.74 -1.07
N GLU A 176 -17.44 -23.02 -0.81
CA GLU A 176 -16.12 -23.61 -0.61
C GLU A 176 -15.52 -23.91 -1.98
N MET A 177 -14.27 -23.50 -2.20
CA MET A 177 -13.50 -23.74 -3.44
C MET A 177 -12.28 -24.58 -3.15
#